data_AF-A0A2S9CPQ3-F1
#
_entry.id   AF-A0A2S9CPQ3-F1
#
_cell.length_a   1.000
_cell.length_b   1.000
_cell.length_c   1.000
_cell.angle_alpha   90.00
_cell.angle_beta   90.00
_cell.angle_gamma   90.00
#
_symmetry.space_group_name_H-M   'P 1'
#
loop_
_entity.id
_entity.type
_entity.pdbx_description
1 polymer ?
#
loop_
_entity_poly.entity_id
_entity_poly.type
_entity_poly.pdbx_seq_one_letter_code
_entity_poly.pdbx_strand_id
1 'polypeptide(L)'
;MKLNFLNKFFSSIKQKDKTENEDVTEIKDVAENLEDNGFTQEELLEYDKHVHLYYTYMINSLILYTYNVDQLDEMAPILIDPLAELYEELDYAFIPVLFNTIFRNKLIDESFKEDLLNFKKKVDDIPVEIWDWDFLDHHETWKNIRLEAEMLLNKLNIETRIYNTDYTTILFKK
;
A
#
# COMPACT_ATOMS: atom_id res chain seq x y z
N MET A 1 13.68 -9.16 -4.25
CA MET A 1 14.45 -8.50 -5.32
C MET A 1 14.26 -6.99 -5.13
N LYS A 2 15.34 -6.21 -5.06
CA LYS A 2 15.36 -4.88 -4.42
C LYS A 2 14.58 -3.79 -5.18
N LEU A 3 13.87 -2.95 -4.40
CA LEU A 3 13.37 -1.59 -4.62
C LEU A 3 14.18 -0.74 -5.63
N ASN A 4 14.13 -1.08 -6.93
CA ASN A 4 14.86 -0.34 -7.98
C ASN A 4 14.05 0.81 -8.58
N PHE A 5 12.75 0.90 -8.30
CA PHE A 5 11.88 1.93 -8.87
C PHE A 5 12.11 3.30 -8.20
N LEU A 6 12.27 3.32 -6.88
CA LEU A 6 12.49 4.54 -6.10
C LEU A 6 13.81 5.23 -6.45
N ASN A 7 14.91 4.50 -6.57
CA ASN A 7 16.20 5.09 -6.96
C ASN A 7 16.17 5.76 -8.33
N LYS A 8 15.34 5.27 -9.26
CA LYS A 8 15.24 5.83 -10.61
C LYS A 8 14.52 7.18 -10.61
N PHE A 9 13.47 7.32 -9.80
CA PHE A 9 12.71 8.57 -9.64
C PHE A 9 13.60 9.70 -9.08
N PHE A 10 14.35 9.41 -8.00
CA PHE A 10 15.26 10.39 -7.36
C PHE A 10 16.51 10.71 -8.18
N SER A 11 16.98 9.79 -9.04
CA SER A 11 18.14 10.05 -9.90
C SER A 11 17.90 11.14 -10.94
N SER A 12 16.64 11.30 -11.39
CA SER A 12 16.28 12.32 -12.40
C SER A 12 16.22 13.76 -11.83
N ILE A 13 16.03 13.90 -10.52
CA ILE A 13 15.90 15.20 -9.84
C ILE A 13 17.27 15.80 -9.52
N LYS A 14 18.33 14.99 -9.38
CA LYS A 14 19.69 15.44 -9.02
C LYS A 14 20.51 16.04 -10.18
N GLN A 15 19.96 16.15 -11.39
CA GLN A 15 20.64 16.80 -12.52
C GLN A 15 19.96 18.11 -12.89
N LYS A 16 20.09 19.12 -12.03
CA LYS A 16 20.13 20.50 -12.48
C LYS A 16 21.06 21.33 -11.61
N ASP A 17 22.08 21.85 -12.29
CA ASP A 17 22.96 22.97 -11.96
C ASP A 17 23.97 22.80 -10.80
N LYS A 18 25.18 22.39 -11.20
CA LYS A 18 26.43 22.80 -10.54
C LYS A 18 26.95 24.06 -11.23
N THR A 19 27.05 25.16 -10.51
CA THR A 19 28.03 26.22 -10.77
C THR A 19 28.60 26.68 -9.43
N GLU A 20 29.88 27.02 -9.45
CA GLU A 20 30.84 26.96 -8.34
C GLU A 20 30.80 28.11 -7.32
N ASN A 21 31.23 27.76 -6.10
CA ASN A 21 31.98 28.52 -5.10
C ASN A 21 31.30 29.51 -4.13
N GLU A 22 31.80 29.42 -2.88
CA GLU A 22 31.71 30.34 -1.73
C GLU A 22 30.45 30.29 -0.85
N ASP A 23 30.49 29.47 0.23
CA ASP A 23 30.56 29.90 1.64
C ASP A 23 30.28 28.69 2.56
N VAL A 24 31.17 28.42 3.52
CA VAL A 24 31.16 27.21 4.38
C VAL A 24 30.31 27.42 5.64
N THR A 25 29.34 28.33 5.61
CA THR A 25 28.56 28.73 6.79
C THR A 25 27.05 28.44 6.74
N GLU A 26 26.55 27.73 5.72
CA GLU A 26 25.11 27.43 5.57
C GLU A 26 24.71 25.94 5.66
N ILE A 27 25.61 25.04 6.09
CA ILE A 27 25.27 23.60 6.17
C ILE A 27 24.58 23.22 7.51
N LYS A 28 24.39 24.16 8.44
CA LYS A 28 23.79 23.86 9.75
C LYS A 28 22.27 23.94 9.81
N ASP A 29 21.60 24.56 8.83
CA ASP A 29 20.17 24.88 8.96
C ASP A 29 19.24 23.93 8.17
N VAL A 30 19.77 22.97 7.41
CA VAL A 30 18.94 22.00 6.65
C VAL A 30 18.60 20.74 7.49
N ALA A 31 19.23 20.58 8.66
CA ALA A 31 19.02 19.41 9.51
C ALA A 31 17.76 19.49 10.39
N GLU A 32 17.01 20.59 10.39
CA GLU A 32 15.90 20.82 11.33
C GLU A 32 14.50 20.44 10.83
N ASN A 33 14.32 19.96 9.58
CA ASN A 33 13.00 19.59 9.04
C ASN A 33 12.84 18.09 8.76
N LEU A 34 13.51 17.22 9.51
CA LEU A 34 13.20 15.79 9.51
C LEU A 34 12.06 15.55 10.49
N GLU A 35 10.82 15.50 10.01
CA GLU A 35 9.73 14.88 10.78
C GLU A 35 9.93 13.36 10.84
N ASP A 36 9.27 12.75 11.83
CA ASP A 36 9.34 11.41 12.47
C ASP A 36 9.65 10.16 11.61
N ASN A 37 9.82 10.29 10.29
CA ASN A 37 9.92 9.18 9.34
C ASN A 37 11.11 9.25 8.37
N GLY A 38 12.04 10.20 8.52
CA GLY A 38 13.26 10.27 7.71
C GLY A 38 13.06 10.83 6.29
N PHE A 39 11.99 11.60 6.08
CA PHE A 39 11.68 12.31 4.82
C PHE A 39 11.67 13.81 5.07
N THR A 40 12.02 14.61 4.05
CA THR A 40 11.84 16.07 4.12
C THR A 40 10.38 16.45 3.88
N GLN A 41 10.02 17.68 4.23
CA GLN A 41 8.68 18.21 3.98
C GLN A 41 8.34 18.22 2.47
N GLU A 42 9.29 18.57 1.61
CA GLU A 42 9.10 18.57 0.15
C GLU A 42 8.84 17.15 -0.38
N GLU A 43 9.52 16.14 0.17
CA GLU A 43 9.28 14.74 -0.20
C GLU A 43 7.88 14.31 0.22
N LEU A 44 7.44 14.64 1.44
CA LEU A 44 6.08 14.33 1.92
C LEU A 44 5.01 14.99 1.04
N LEU A 45 5.22 16.23 0.62
CA LEU A 45 4.32 16.94 -0.30
C LEU A 45 4.27 16.29 -1.69
N GLU A 46 5.33 15.63 -2.14
CA GLU A 46 5.32 14.86 -3.38
C GLU A 46 4.42 13.61 -3.24
N TYR A 47 4.51 12.89 -2.12
CA TYR A 47 3.61 11.76 -1.83
C TYR A 47 2.15 12.19 -1.73
N ASP A 48 1.86 13.35 -1.12
CA ASP A 48 0.49 13.86 -0.96
C ASP A 48 -0.24 14.01 -2.30
N LYS A 49 0.48 14.30 -3.41
CA LYS A 49 -0.09 14.40 -4.76
C LYS A 49 -0.75 13.11 -5.25
N HIS A 50 -0.37 11.97 -4.68
CA HIS A 50 -0.84 10.65 -5.07
C HIS A 50 -1.65 9.96 -3.96
N VAL A 51 -2.09 10.68 -2.94
CA VAL A 51 -2.82 10.12 -1.79
C VAL A 51 -4.02 9.25 -2.17
N HIS A 52 -4.79 9.63 -3.20
CA HIS A 52 -5.95 8.84 -3.65
C HIS A 52 -5.57 7.48 -4.25
N LEU A 53 -4.40 7.39 -4.88
CA LEU A 53 -3.84 6.13 -5.35
C LEU A 53 -3.52 5.23 -4.15
N TYR A 54 -2.85 5.77 -3.13
CA TYR A 54 -2.47 5.00 -1.94
C TYR A 54 -3.69 4.55 -1.13
N TYR A 55 -4.69 5.42 -1.01
CA TYR A 55 -5.99 5.05 -0.45
C TYR A 55 -6.63 3.92 -1.24
N THR A 56 -6.56 3.95 -2.58
CA THR A 56 -7.09 2.88 -3.42
C THR A 56 -6.35 1.57 -3.19
N TYR A 57 -5.02 1.57 -3.06
CA TYR A 57 -4.25 0.37 -2.69
C TYR A 57 -4.70 -0.21 -1.34
N MET A 58 -4.94 0.65 -0.34
CA MET A 58 -5.45 0.22 0.96
C MET A 58 -6.82 -0.45 0.83
N ILE A 59 -7.77 0.18 0.13
CA ILE A 59 -9.12 -0.38 0.00
C ILE A 59 -9.12 -1.65 -0.87
N ASN A 60 -8.35 -1.66 -1.96
CA ASN A 60 -8.24 -2.82 -2.85
C ASN A 60 -7.63 -4.02 -2.13
N SER A 61 -6.54 -3.83 -1.37
CA SER A 61 -5.94 -4.93 -0.63
C SER A 61 -6.96 -5.56 0.33
N LEU A 62 -7.69 -4.76 1.11
CA LEU A 62 -8.77 -5.27 1.98
C LEU A 62 -9.87 -5.98 1.19
N ILE A 63 -10.30 -5.45 0.04
CA ILE A 63 -11.32 -6.08 -0.81
C ILE A 63 -10.84 -7.45 -1.30
N LEU A 64 -9.59 -7.60 -1.72
CA LEU A 64 -9.08 -8.89 -2.18
C LEU A 64 -9.14 -9.96 -1.07
N TYR A 65 -8.87 -9.60 0.19
CA TYR A 65 -9.03 -10.53 1.32
C TYR A 65 -10.49 -10.89 1.63
N THR A 66 -11.48 -10.19 1.06
CA THR A 66 -12.89 -10.59 1.18
C THR A 66 -13.28 -11.72 0.23
N TYR A 67 -12.49 -11.96 -0.82
CA TYR A 67 -12.85 -12.89 -1.89
C TYR A 67 -12.73 -14.35 -1.46
N ASN A 68 -13.58 -15.18 -2.05
CA ASN A 68 -13.41 -16.63 -2.07
C ASN A 68 -12.52 -17.05 -3.26
N VAL A 69 -12.25 -18.35 -3.40
CA VAL A 69 -11.40 -18.87 -4.48
C VAL A 69 -11.91 -18.46 -5.86
N ASP A 70 -13.21 -18.63 -6.13
CA ASP A 70 -13.80 -18.32 -7.44
C ASP A 70 -13.66 -16.82 -7.78
N GLN A 71 -13.96 -15.94 -6.84
CA GLN A 71 -13.86 -14.50 -7.01
C GLN A 71 -12.41 -14.04 -7.19
N LEU A 72 -11.47 -14.69 -6.51
CA LEU A 72 -10.04 -14.39 -6.65
C LEU A 72 -9.49 -14.90 -7.99
N ASP A 73 -9.94 -16.07 -8.47
CA ASP A 73 -9.59 -16.58 -9.80
C ASP A 73 -10.13 -15.68 -10.92
N GLU A 74 -11.34 -15.12 -10.75
CA GLU A 74 -11.91 -14.12 -11.67
C GLU A 74 -11.03 -12.87 -11.82
N MET A 75 -10.14 -12.59 -10.85
CA MET A 75 -9.20 -11.48 -10.91
C MET A 75 -7.97 -11.76 -11.77
N ALA A 76 -7.71 -12.99 -12.23
CA ALA A 76 -6.53 -13.34 -13.04
C ALA A 76 -6.30 -12.48 -14.31
N PRO A 77 -7.33 -11.90 -14.97
CA PRO A 77 -7.11 -10.96 -16.09
C PRO A 77 -6.55 -9.59 -15.66
N ILE A 78 -6.70 -9.24 -14.38
CA ILE A 78 -6.32 -7.96 -13.77
C ILE A 78 -5.03 -8.15 -12.96
N LEU A 79 -4.99 -9.19 -12.13
CA LEU A 79 -3.89 -9.59 -11.27
C LEU A 79 -3.13 -10.72 -11.96
N ILE A 80 -1.83 -10.57 -12.18
CA ILE A 80 -1.04 -11.53 -12.97
C ILE A 80 -1.07 -12.92 -12.32
N ASP A 81 -0.92 -12.96 -11.00
CA ASP A 81 -1.07 -14.13 -10.15
C ASP A 81 -1.86 -13.72 -8.90
N PRO A 82 -3.19 -13.95 -8.85
CA PRO A 82 -4.05 -13.44 -7.78
C PRO A 82 -3.61 -13.84 -6.36
N LEU A 83 -3.01 -15.02 -6.18
CA LEU A 83 -2.57 -15.48 -4.86
C LEU A 83 -1.29 -14.77 -4.41
N ALA A 84 -0.34 -14.55 -5.32
CA ALA A 84 0.84 -13.75 -5.04
C ALA A 84 0.48 -12.27 -4.81
N GLU A 85 -0.43 -11.75 -5.64
CA GLU A 85 -0.87 -10.36 -5.62
C GLU A 85 -1.65 -10.01 -4.34
N LEU A 86 -2.32 -10.98 -3.69
CA LEU A 86 -2.88 -10.78 -2.34
C LEU A 86 -1.83 -10.29 -1.34
N TYR A 87 -0.64 -10.89 -1.38
CA TYR A 87 0.47 -10.51 -0.52
C TYR A 87 1.08 -9.18 -0.95
N GLU A 88 1.36 -9.03 -2.26
CA GLU A 88 2.02 -7.83 -2.79
C GLU A 88 1.17 -6.57 -2.61
N GLU A 89 -0.12 -6.61 -2.95
CA GLU A 89 -1.04 -5.47 -2.80
C GLU A 89 -1.15 -5.03 -1.34
N LEU A 90 -1.17 -5.99 -0.40
CA LEU A 90 -1.15 -5.68 1.03
C LEU A 90 0.18 -5.03 1.44
N ASP A 91 1.31 -5.59 1.05
CA ASP A 91 2.61 -5.03 1.40
C ASP A 91 2.81 -3.62 0.82
N TYR A 92 2.36 -3.38 -0.41
CA TYR A 92 2.38 -2.05 -1.01
C TYR A 92 1.51 -1.05 -0.24
N ALA A 93 0.29 -1.43 0.12
CA ALA A 93 -0.63 -0.57 0.88
C ALA A 93 -0.09 -0.17 2.26
N PHE A 94 0.77 -1.00 2.86
CA PHE A 94 1.33 -0.80 4.19
C PHE A 94 2.79 -0.30 4.18
N ILE A 95 3.34 0.12 3.03
CA ILE A 95 4.61 0.84 3.00
C ILE A 95 4.49 2.09 3.88
N PRO A 96 5.37 2.31 4.89
CA PRO A 96 5.13 3.29 5.95
C PRO A 96 4.82 4.71 5.45
N VAL A 97 5.55 5.20 4.45
CA VAL A 97 5.33 6.54 3.89
C VAL A 97 3.99 6.64 3.15
N LEU A 98 3.58 5.60 2.42
CA LEU A 98 2.31 5.58 1.69
C LEU A 98 1.13 5.47 2.67
N PHE A 99 1.23 4.54 3.63
CA PHE A 99 0.26 4.33 4.69
C PHE A 99 0.01 5.61 5.50
N ASN A 100 1.08 6.22 6.03
CA ASN A 100 0.96 7.45 6.82
C ASN A 100 0.44 8.64 5.99
N THR A 101 0.67 8.66 4.68
CA THR A 101 0.15 9.71 3.79
C THR A 101 -1.38 9.72 3.76
N ILE A 102 -2.03 8.55 3.81
CA ILE A 102 -3.50 8.44 3.84
C ILE A 102 -4.10 9.16 5.07
N PHE A 103 -3.52 8.93 6.25
CA PHE A 103 -4.01 9.51 7.50
C PHE A 103 -3.66 10.99 7.64
N ARG A 104 -2.43 11.39 7.27
CA ARG A 104 -2.03 12.81 7.24
C ARG A 104 -2.98 13.65 6.41
N ASN A 105 -3.44 13.10 5.28
CA ASN A 105 -4.43 13.73 4.39
C ASN A 105 -5.90 13.45 4.77
N LYS A 106 -6.15 12.77 5.90
CA LYS A 106 -7.48 12.53 6.48
C LYS A 106 -8.45 11.79 5.57
N LEU A 107 -7.93 10.92 4.68
CA LEU A 107 -8.79 10.00 3.91
C LEU A 107 -9.30 8.84 4.75
N ILE A 108 -8.55 8.48 5.80
CA ILE A 108 -8.96 7.55 6.86
C ILE A 108 -8.67 8.24 8.19
N ASP A 109 -9.58 8.08 9.16
CA ASP A 109 -9.39 8.61 10.51
C ASP A 109 -8.27 7.85 11.26
N GLU A 110 -7.44 8.58 12.01
CA GLU A 110 -6.29 8.01 12.75
C GLU A 110 -6.71 6.91 13.73
N SER A 111 -7.96 6.93 14.21
CA SER A 111 -8.50 5.88 15.10
C SER A 111 -8.54 4.48 14.48
N PHE A 112 -8.52 4.37 13.15
CA PHE A 112 -8.49 3.07 12.44
C PHE A 112 -7.08 2.54 12.17
N LYS A 113 -6.04 3.32 12.45
CA LYS A 113 -4.66 2.97 12.09
C LYS A 113 -4.20 1.68 12.75
N GLU A 114 -4.46 1.54 14.04
CA GLU A 114 -4.09 0.36 14.81
C GLU A 114 -4.87 -0.89 14.36
N ASP A 115 -6.15 -0.74 14.03
CA ASP A 115 -6.97 -1.81 13.48
C ASP A 115 -6.40 -2.35 12.15
N LEU A 116 -5.96 -1.45 11.26
CA LEU A 116 -5.36 -1.79 9.98
C LEU A 116 -3.98 -2.45 10.15
N LEU A 117 -3.13 -1.93 11.04
CA LEU A 117 -1.82 -2.53 11.34
C LEU A 117 -1.96 -3.93 11.94
N ASN A 118 -2.94 -4.13 12.82
CA ASN A 118 -3.22 -5.45 13.39
C ASN A 118 -3.72 -6.44 12.34
N PHE A 119 -4.54 -6.00 11.38
CA PHE A 119 -4.93 -6.84 10.25
C PHE A 119 -3.72 -7.26 9.42
N LYS A 120 -2.85 -6.32 9.02
CA LYS A 120 -1.62 -6.65 8.27
C LYS A 120 -0.78 -7.68 9.01
N LYS A 121 -0.57 -7.47 10.31
CA LYS A 121 0.19 -8.40 11.14
C LYS A 121 -0.41 -9.80 11.14
N LYS A 122 -1.73 -9.92 11.26
CA LYS A 122 -2.40 -11.24 11.22
C LYS A 122 -2.21 -11.94 9.87
N VAL A 123 -2.19 -11.19 8.78
CA VAL A 123 -1.88 -11.74 7.45
C VAL A 123 -0.41 -12.17 7.37
N ASP A 124 0.53 -11.34 7.84
CA ASP A 124 1.96 -11.66 7.87
C ASP A 124 2.26 -12.92 8.73
N ASP A 125 1.44 -13.15 9.77
CA ASP A 125 1.55 -14.30 10.67
C ASP A 125 0.89 -15.58 10.09
N ILE A 126 0.27 -15.54 8.90
CA ILE A 126 -0.29 -16.72 8.23
C ILE A 126 0.85 -17.68 7.85
N PRO A 127 0.83 -18.95 8.29
CA PRO A 127 1.84 -19.93 7.92
C PRO A 127 1.93 -20.14 6.40
N VAL A 128 3.15 -20.20 5.86
CA VAL A 128 3.40 -20.36 4.42
C VAL A 128 2.75 -21.62 3.84
N GLU A 129 2.57 -22.66 4.66
CA GLU A 129 1.99 -23.93 4.25
C GLU A 129 0.50 -23.84 3.88
N ILE A 130 -0.18 -22.78 4.32
CA ILE A 130 -1.60 -22.55 4.00
C ILE A 130 -1.80 -21.39 3.02
N TRP A 131 -0.73 -20.85 2.46
CA TRP A 131 -0.77 -19.94 1.30
C TRP A 131 -0.92 -20.74 0.00
N ASP A 132 -2.02 -21.47 -0.11
CA ASP A 132 -2.37 -22.26 -1.27
C ASP A 132 -3.89 -22.23 -1.50
N TRP A 133 -4.29 -22.32 -2.76
CA TRP A 133 -5.68 -22.26 -3.21
C TRP A 133 -6.60 -23.22 -2.47
N ASP A 134 -6.13 -24.43 -2.13
CA ASP A 134 -6.92 -25.46 -1.46
C ASP A 134 -7.36 -25.04 -0.03
N PHE A 135 -6.69 -24.05 0.56
CA PHE A 135 -6.94 -23.62 1.94
C PHE A 135 -7.80 -22.35 2.05
N LEU A 136 -7.85 -21.50 1.01
CA LEU A 136 -8.46 -20.17 1.11
C LEU A 136 -9.92 -20.18 1.59
N ASP A 137 -10.71 -21.17 1.17
CA ASP A 137 -12.13 -21.25 1.54
C ASP A 137 -12.41 -22.16 2.74
N HIS A 138 -11.45 -22.99 3.12
CA HIS A 138 -11.69 -24.10 4.04
C HIS A 138 -10.94 -23.95 5.35
N HIS A 139 -9.75 -23.35 5.32
CA HIS A 139 -8.93 -23.16 6.50
C HIS A 139 -9.47 -22.04 7.39
N GLU A 140 -9.51 -22.30 8.70
CA GLU A 140 -10.13 -21.37 9.66
C GLU A 140 -9.43 -20.01 9.72
N THR A 141 -8.09 -20.01 9.59
CA THR A 141 -7.31 -18.76 9.49
C THR A 141 -7.81 -17.87 8.34
N TRP A 142 -7.98 -18.42 7.14
CA TRP A 142 -8.43 -17.64 5.98
C TRP A 142 -9.87 -17.14 6.15
N LYS A 143 -10.75 -17.95 6.74
CA LYS A 143 -12.13 -17.51 7.07
C LYS A 143 -12.12 -16.34 8.04
N ASN A 144 -11.28 -16.38 9.07
CA ASN A 144 -11.15 -15.30 10.04
C ASN A 144 -10.58 -14.03 9.39
N ILE A 145 -9.53 -14.16 8.57
CA ILE A 145 -8.97 -13.03 7.81
C ILE A 145 -10.03 -12.38 6.92
N ARG A 146 -10.82 -13.19 6.20
CA ARG A 146 -11.92 -12.71 5.36
C ARG A 146 -12.95 -11.92 6.17
N LEU A 147 -13.39 -12.47 7.30
CA LEU A 147 -14.34 -11.80 8.19
C LEU A 147 -13.79 -10.48 8.74
N GLU A 148 -12.50 -10.44 9.09
CA GLU A 148 -11.86 -9.24 9.59
C GLU A 148 -11.73 -8.15 8.51
N ALA A 149 -11.35 -8.53 7.28
CA ALA A 149 -11.32 -7.61 6.14
C ALA A 149 -12.71 -7.00 5.88
N GLU A 150 -13.75 -7.84 5.90
CA GLU A 150 -15.15 -7.40 5.80
C GLU A 150 -15.54 -6.41 6.90
N MET A 151 -15.18 -6.70 8.15
CA MET A 151 -15.44 -5.80 9.27
C MET A 151 -14.71 -4.46 9.14
N LEU A 152 -13.47 -4.47 8.64
CA LEU A 152 -12.69 -3.24 8.42
C LEU A 152 -13.30 -2.37 7.33
N LEU A 153 -13.65 -2.96 6.18
CA LEU A 153 -14.33 -2.24 5.11
C LEU A 153 -15.64 -1.62 5.59
N ASN A 154 -16.42 -2.33 6.41
CA ASN A 154 -17.64 -1.80 7.01
C ASN A 154 -17.35 -0.65 7.99
N LYS A 155 -16.33 -0.77 8.85
CA LYS A 155 -15.91 0.32 9.77
C LYS A 155 -15.47 1.57 9.01
N LEU A 156 -14.83 1.39 7.86
CA LEU A 156 -14.38 2.45 6.96
C LEU A 156 -15.50 3.00 6.07
N ASN A 157 -16.74 2.52 6.22
CA ASN A 157 -17.90 2.87 5.40
C ASN A 157 -17.69 2.62 3.88
N ILE A 158 -16.96 1.57 3.54
CA ILE A 158 -16.81 1.12 2.16
C ILE A 158 -17.95 0.17 1.83
N GLU A 159 -18.89 0.62 0.98
CA GLU A 159 -20.09 -0.15 0.64
C GLU A 159 -19.84 -1.23 -0.42
N THR A 160 -18.83 -1.04 -1.27
CA THR A 160 -18.53 -1.95 -2.37
C THR A 160 -17.49 -3.00 -1.97
N ARG A 161 -17.54 -4.15 -2.64
CA ARG A 161 -16.49 -5.20 -2.64
C ARG A 161 -15.93 -5.40 -4.04
N ILE A 162 -16.01 -4.38 -4.89
CA ILE A 162 -15.50 -4.42 -6.25
C ILE A 162 -14.12 -3.78 -6.23
N TYR A 163 -13.11 -4.57 -6.62
CA TYR A 163 -11.75 -4.09 -6.81
C TYR A 163 -11.73 -2.92 -7.81
N ASN A 164 -11.12 -1.80 -7.42
CA ASN A 164 -10.99 -0.63 -8.28
C ASN A 164 -9.81 -0.79 -9.25
N THR A 165 -10.07 -0.80 -10.55
CA THR A 165 -9.05 -0.94 -11.61
C THR A 165 -8.64 0.39 -12.25
N ASP A 166 -9.09 1.54 -11.75
CA ASP A 166 -8.86 2.86 -12.37
C ASP A 166 -7.38 3.22 -12.49
N TYR A 167 -6.54 2.62 -11.63
CA TYR A 167 -5.10 2.80 -11.61
C TYR A 167 -4.33 1.56 -12.13
N THR A 168 -5.04 0.55 -12.63
CA THR A 168 -4.47 -0.70 -13.15
C THR A 168 -4.56 -0.72 -14.67
N THR A 169 -3.47 -1.15 -15.33
CA THR A 169 -3.49 -1.37 -16.78
C THR A 169 -3.99 -2.79 -17.06
N ILE A 170 -5.20 -2.93 -17.60
CA ILE A 170 -5.74 -4.25 -17.99
C ILE A 170 -5.02 -4.73 -19.26
N LEU A 171 -4.19 -5.77 -19.13
CA LEU A 171 -3.33 -6.26 -20.23
C LEU A 171 -4.09 -7.14 -21.24
N PHE A 172 -5.24 -7.71 -20.86
CA PHE A 172 -6.02 -8.59 -21.74
C PHE A 172 -7.52 -8.24 -21.68
N LYS A 173 -8.04 -7.67 -22.78
CA LYS A 173 -9.49 -7.65 -23.05
C LYS A 173 -9.87 -8.96 -23.75
N LYS A 174 -10.86 -9.67 -23.24
CA LYS A 174 -11.55 -10.75 -23.96
C LYS A 174 -12.32 -10.19 -25.15
#